data_AF-A0A930ED31-F1
#
_entry.id   AF-A0A930ED31-F1
#
_cell.length_a   1.000
_cell.length_b   1.000
_cell.length_c   1.000
_cell.angle_alpha   90.00
_cell.angle_beta   90.00
_cell.angle_gamma   90.00
#
_symmetry.space_group_name_H-M   'P 1'
#
loop_
_entity.id
_entity.type
_entity.pdbx_description
1 polymer ?
#
loop_
_entity_poly.entity_id
_entity_poly.type
_entity_poly.pdbx_seq_one_letter_code
_entity_poly.pdbx_strand_id
1 'polypeptide(L)' 'MPKGTPNAQTKATEKYQKKAGLINKSFKLKKELVEEFKETCDALGVSQASALTGLMKQFISENRSSLK' A
#
# COMPACT_ATOMS: atom_id res chain seq x y z
N MET A 1 4.27 8.54 11.47
CA MET A 1 5.08 9.78 11.58
C MET A 1 6.15 9.55 12.63
N PRO A 2 7.38 10.06 12.44
CA PRO A 2 8.43 9.90 13.44
C PRO A 2 7.99 10.61 14.73
N LYS A 3 7.95 9.85 15.83
CA LYS A 3 7.70 10.38 17.17
C LYS A 3 9.05 10.78 17.76
N GLY A 4 9.31 12.09 17.90
CA GLY A 4 10.60 12.65 18.34
C GLY A 4 11.27 13.54 17.30
N THR A 5 12.51 13.99 17.54
CA THR A 5 13.32 14.78 16.60
C THR A 5 13.82 13.90 15.45
N PRO A 6 13.31 14.06 14.21
CA PRO A 6 13.69 13.19 13.10
C PRO A 6 15.11 13.50 12.61
N ASN A 7 15.89 12.45 12.39
CA ASN A 7 17.22 12.55 11.78
C ASN A 7 17.13 13.07 10.33
N ALA A 8 18.28 13.49 9.78
CA ALA A 8 18.35 14.05 8.42
C ALA A 8 17.80 13.10 7.34
N GLN A 9 18.01 11.79 7.51
CA GLN A 9 17.52 10.76 6.59
C GLN A 9 15.99 10.69 6.58
N THR A 10 15.34 10.73 7.75
CA THR A 10 13.87 10.69 7.87
C THR A 10 13.22 11.89 7.20
N LYS A 11 13.82 13.08 7.34
CA LYS A 11 13.34 14.31 6.66
C LYS A 11 13.46 14.21 5.14
N ALA A 12 14.56 13.64 4.64
CA ALA A 12 14.75 13.44 3.21
C ALA A 12 13.72 12.44 2.63
N THR A 13 13.49 11.33 3.34
CA THR A 13 12.47 10.34 2.97
C THR A 13 11.07 10.93 2.96
N GLU A 14 10.71 11.74 3.95
CA GLU A 14 9.41 12.41 4.00
C GLU A 14 9.23 13.39 2.84
N LYS A 15 10.26 14.18 2.50
CA LYS A 15 10.23 15.11 1.37
C LYS A 15 10.02 14.37 0.05
N TYR A 16 10.69 13.23 -0.12
CA TYR A 16 10.52 12.37 -1.29
C TYR A 16 9.10 11.78 -1.36
N GLN A 17 8.60 11.22 -0.26
CA GLN A 17 7.25 10.64 -0.20
C GLN A 17 6.18 11.65 -0.58
N LYS A 18 6.27 12.88 -0.05
CA LYS A 18 5.37 13.99 -0.41
C LYS A 18 5.45 14.33 -1.89
N LYS A 19 6.67 14.44 -2.45
CA LYS A 19 6.87 14.74 -3.87
C LYS A 19 6.31 13.63 -4.78
N ALA A 20 6.41 12.37 -4.35
CA ALA A 20 5.92 11.21 -5.09
C ALA A 20 4.43 10.90 -4.84
N GLY A 21 3.72 11.68 -4.00
CA GLY A 21 2.32 11.45 -3.67
C GLY A 21 2.06 10.18 -2.85
N LEU A 22 3.09 9.63 -2.20
CA LEU A 22 2.99 8.40 -1.41
C LEU A 22 2.36 8.70 -0.06
N ILE A 23 1.29 7.97 0.27
CA ILE A 23 0.62 8.03 1.57
C ILE A 23 0.69 6.67 2.27
N ASN A 24 1.08 6.66 3.54
CA ASN A 24 1.00 5.46 4.36
C ASN A 24 -0.39 5.37 5.00
N LYS A 25 -1.20 4.40 4.54
CA LYS A 25 -2.40 3.95 5.25
C LYS A 25 -2.12 2.57 5.84
N SER A 26 -2.02 2.49 7.16
CA SER A 26 -1.88 1.22 7.89
C SER A 26 -3.25 0.75 8.37
N PHE A 27 -3.61 -0.49 8.03
CA PHE A 27 -4.80 -1.17 8.53
C PHE A 27 -4.39 -2.52 9.10
N LYS A 28 -5.16 -3.02 10.07
CA LYS A 28 -4.94 -4.35 10.65
C LYS A 28 -5.69 -5.37 9.81
N LEU A 29 -5.00 -6.43 9.41
CA LEU A 29 -5.57 -7.57 8.69
C LEU A 29 -5.43 -8.84 9.54
N LYS A 30 -6.26 -9.84 9.24
CA LYS A 30 -6.10 -11.18 9.80
C LYS A 30 -4.80 -11.79 9.29
N LYS A 31 -4.05 -12.44 10.17
CA LYS A 31 -2.75 -13.05 9.85
C LYS A 31 -2.86 -14.06 8.71
N GLU A 32 -3.81 -15.00 8.85
CA GLU A 32 -4.05 -16.07 7.87
C GLU A 32 -4.27 -15.53 6.46
N LEU A 33 -5.10 -14.49 6.32
CA LEU A 33 -5.38 -13.84 5.05
C LEU A 33 -4.11 -13.23 4.41
N VAL A 34 -3.24 -12.62 5.23
CA VAL A 34 -2.02 -11.98 4.72
C VAL A 34 -0.99 -13.03 4.30
N GLU A 35 -0.89 -14.12 5.03
CA GLU A 35 0.01 -15.23 4.70
C GLU A 35 -0.44 -15.93 3.41
N GLU A 36 -1.72 -16.25 3.27
CA GLU A 36 -2.28 -16.84 2.05
C GLU A 36 -2.12 -15.93 0.82
N PHE A 37 -2.36 -14.61 0.99
CA PHE A 37 -2.13 -13.64 -0.06
C PHE A 37 -0.67 -13.58 -0.49
N LYS A 38 0.26 -13.65 0.47
CA LYS A 38 1.69 -13.69 0.19
C LYS A 38 2.08 -14.94 -0.60
N GLU A 39 1.67 -16.12 -0.14
CA GLU A 39 1.98 -17.40 -0.81
C GLU A 39 1.44 -17.42 -2.24
N THR A 40 0.24 -16.89 -2.45
CA THR A 40 -0.37 -16.75 -3.77
C THR A 40 0.44 -15.80 -4.67
N CYS A 41 0.87 -14.65 -4.14
CA CYS A 41 1.71 -13.71 -4.89
C CYS A 41 3.06 -14.33 -5.27
N ASP A 42 3.68 -15.07 -4.36
CA ASP A 42 4.95 -15.75 -4.57
C ASP A 42 4.80 -16.85 -5.65
N ALA A 43 3.72 -17.64 -5.60
CA ALA A 43 3.42 -18.66 -6.60
C ALA A 43 3.16 -18.08 -8.01
N LEU A 44 2.54 -16.90 -8.07
CA LEU A 44 2.27 -16.18 -9.33
C LEU A 44 3.45 -15.34 -9.82
N GLY A 45 4.53 -15.23 -9.04
CA GLY A 45 5.70 -14.41 -9.38
C GLY A 45 5.41 -12.90 -9.39
N VAL A 46 4.41 -12.44 -8.64
CA VAL A 46 4.02 -11.03 -8.57
C VAL A 46 4.33 -10.44 -7.19
N SER A 47 4.59 -9.14 -7.13
CA SER A 47 4.75 -8.48 -5.83
C SER A 47 3.38 -8.27 -5.16
N GLN A 48 3.32 -8.41 -3.83
CA GLN A 48 2.12 -8.11 -3.04
C GLN A 48 1.61 -6.69 -3.30
N ALA A 49 2.51 -5.72 -3.43
CA ALA A 49 2.17 -4.32 -3.69
C ALA A 49 1.52 -4.13 -5.07
N SER A 50 2.04 -4.80 -6.12
CA SER A 50 1.45 -4.73 -7.46
C SER A 50 0.09 -5.42 -7.51
N ALA A 51 -0.05 -6.59 -6.89
CA ALA A 51 -1.32 -7.31 -6.81
C ALA A 51 -2.39 -6.49 -6.09
N LEU A 52 -2.07 -5.95 -4.91
CA LEU A 52 -2.97 -5.09 -4.14
C LEU A 52 -3.36 -3.82 -4.92
N THR A 53 -2.40 -3.19 -5.60
CA THR A 53 -2.66 -2.01 -6.44
C THR A 53 -3.63 -2.33 -7.58
N GLY A 54 -3.51 -3.51 -8.19
CA GLY A 54 -4.43 -4.01 -9.21
C GLY A 54 -5.85 -4.13 -8.66
N LEU A 55 -6.00 -4.83 -7.53
CA LEU A 55 -7.30 -5.01 -6.85
C LEU A 55 -7.94 -3.66 -6.47
N MET A 56 -7.16 -2.71 -5.95
CA MET A 56 -7.67 -1.37 -5.61
C MET A 56 -8.16 -0.62 -6.84
N LYS A 57 -7.42 -0.66 -7.96
CA LYS A 57 -7.84 -0.02 -9.21
C LYS A 57 -9.10 -0.64 -9.79
N GLN A 58 -9.19 -1.97 -9.77
CA GLN A 58 -10.36 -2.70 -10.23
C GLN A 58 -11.59 -2.31 -9.40
N PHE A 59 -11.49 -2.39 -8.07
CA PHE A 59 -12.57 -2.02 -7.16
C PHE A 59 -13.05 -0.57 -7.37
N ILE A 60 -12.12 0.39 -7.55
CA ILE A 60 -12.46 1.78 -7.86
C ILE A 60 -13.20 1.85 -9.21
N SER A 61 -12.68 1.19 -10.24
CA SER A 61 -13.26 1.22 -11.59
C SER A 61 -14.69 0.70 -11.60
N GLU A 62 -14.93 -0.43 -10.94
CA GLU A 62 -16.24 -1.09 -10.86
C GLU A 62 -17.27 -0.25 -10.12
N ASN A 63 -16.86 0.48 -9.07
CA ASN A 63 -17.78 1.22 -8.21
C ASN A 63 -17.88 2.72 -8.55
N ARG A 64 -17.02 3.24 -9.45
CA ARG A 64 -17.02 4.66 -9.82
C ARG A 64 -18.32 5.11 -10.50
N SER A 65 -19.00 4.22 -11.21
CA SER A 65 -20.33 4.49 -11.81
C SER A 65 -21.44 4.52 -10.78
N SER A 66 -21.33 3.75 -9.69
CA SER A 66 -22.34 3.61 -8.64
C SER A 66 -22.30 4.71 -7.58
N LEU A 67 -21.29 5.59 -7.64
CA LEU A 67 -21.09 6.71 -6.73
C LEU A 67 -21.52 8.07 -7.34
N LYS A 68 -22.22 8.05 -8.48
CA LYS A 68 -22.76 9.25 -9.13
C LYS A 68 -24.21 9.51 -8.74
#